data_AF-A0A955BFE1-F1
#
_entry.id   AF-A0A955BFE1-F1
#
_cell.length_a   1.000
_cell.length_b   1.000
_cell.length_c   1.000
_cell.angle_alpha   90.00
_cell.angle_beta   90.00
_cell.angle_gamma   90.00
#
_symmetry.space_group_name_H-M   'P 1'
#
loop_
_entity.id
_entity.type
_entity.pdbx_description
1 polymer ?
#
loop_
_entity_poly.entity_id
_entity_poly.type
_entity_poly.pdbx_seq_one_letter_code
_entity_poly.pdbx_strand_id
1 'polypeptide(L)'
;SHRDDPVALATDAKKKSQAADGDGENVYDDPESSAELAIDDPVRMYLMQMGEIPLLKRDEEVASAKEIEKTRRRFRFSMLASDFVLQGAVRLLEKVRDGELRLDRTIEVSVTNAKEKKRLVKQIGPNIDTLQELLRRNREDFSVAIDKSRPTSERRTSWRALVRRRRKAVLLVEELNLRTQRLQPLLDKLDEVSERMLVLREQIEEAKRLGDGMVRLDEATAELRYLMQLVLESPPTLARRSGRTAKYLADYEAAKRVLSAGNLRLVVSIAKRYRNRGLSFLDLIQEGNTGLIRAVDKFEHARGYKFSTYATWWIRQAITRAIADQSRTIRVPVHMIETMSRVRTATREYIQMHGVEPSVEEVAQLTKLSLEDARCIVKMTKQP
;
A
#
# COMPACT_ATOMS: atom_id res chain seq x y z
N SER A 1 76.15 -7.69 13.64
CA SER A 1 76.23 -8.88 14.52
C SER A 1 75.36 -9.96 13.91
N HIS A 2 75.99 -10.83 13.13
CA HIS A 2 75.40 -11.96 12.45
C HIS A 2 75.47 -13.19 13.37
N ARG A 3 74.39 -13.99 13.34
CA ARG A 3 74.31 -15.47 13.36
C ARG A 3 75.24 -16.27 14.29
N ASP A 4 74.67 -17.21 15.05
CA ASP A 4 74.64 -18.65 14.70
C ASP A 4 74.26 -19.47 15.95
N ASP A 5 73.27 -20.35 15.80
CA ASP A 5 73.19 -21.62 16.54
C ASP A 5 72.52 -22.65 15.61
N PRO A 6 73.10 -23.84 15.38
CA PRO A 6 72.62 -24.74 14.34
C PRO A 6 72.23 -26.17 14.81
N VAL A 7 71.52 -26.86 13.90
CA VAL A 7 71.43 -28.33 13.64
C VAL A 7 70.61 -29.25 14.58
N ALA A 8 69.64 -29.96 13.98
CA ALA A 8 69.56 -31.44 13.84
C ALA A 8 68.08 -31.89 13.66
N LEU A 9 67.65 -32.36 12.49
CA LEU A 9 67.73 -33.73 11.93
C LEU A 9 66.70 -34.73 12.49
N ALA A 10 65.93 -35.28 11.55
CA ALA A 10 64.83 -36.22 11.69
C ALA A 10 65.24 -37.60 12.26
N THR A 11 64.27 -38.37 12.77
CA THR A 11 64.07 -39.81 12.46
C THR A 11 62.85 -40.41 13.15
N ASP A 12 62.11 -41.20 12.36
CA ASP A 12 61.05 -42.15 12.72
C ASP A 12 61.54 -43.25 13.67
N ALA A 13 60.71 -43.65 14.64
CA ALA A 13 60.64 -45.04 15.14
C ALA A 13 59.38 -45.32 15.98
N LYS A 14 58.52 -46.21 15.46
CA LYS A 14 57.40 -46.90 16.14
C LYS A 14 57.90 -47.93 17.16
N LYS A 15 57.26 -48.02 18.35
CA LYS A 15 56.50 -49.21 18.85
C LYS A 15 56.10 -49.11 20.35
N LYS A 16 54.80 -49.41 20.60
CA LYS A 16 54.13 -50.24 21.66
C LYS A 16 54.57 -50.04 23.13
N SER A 17 53.75 -50.00 24.18
CA SER A 17 52.37 -50.47 24.50
C SER A 17 52.07 -50.01 25.95
N GLN A 18 50.89 -49.54 26.35
CA GLN A 18 49.80 -50.26 27.07
C GLN A 18 48.85 -49.15 27.59
N ALA A 19 47.58 -49.11 27.16
CA ALA A 19 46.38 -49.65 27.82
C ALA A 19 45.87 -48.81 29.03
N ALA A 20 44.76 -48.08 28.84
CA ALA A 20 43.61 -48.02 29.76
C ALA A 20 42.47 -47.16 29.16
N ASP A 21 41.29 -47.77 29.15
CA ASP A 21 40.00 -47.39 28.56
C ASP A 21 39.37 -46.08 29.05
N GLY A 22 38.41 -45.57 28.25
CA GLY A 22 37.44 -44.55 28.71
C GLY A 22 36.71 -43.84 27.57
N ASP A 23 35.69 -44.50 27.03
CA ASP A 23 34.83 -44.09 25.90
C ASP A 23 34.16 -42.70 26.05
N GLY A 24 34.10 -41.99 24.92
CA GLY A 24 33.30 -40.78 24.70
C GLY A 24 33.29 -40.47 23.20
N GLU A 25 32.29 -41.00 22.50
CA GLU A 25 32.10 -40.95 21.05
C GLU A 25 32.29 -39.55 20.46
N ASN A 26 33.32 -39.38 19.61
CA ASN A 26 33.38 -38.30 18.64
C ASN A 26 32.48 -38.68 17.46
N VAL A 27 31.27 -38.16 17.44
CA VAL A 27 30.44 -38.13 16.24
C VAL A 27 31.13 -37.20 15.24
N TYR A 28 31.70 -37.78 14.19
CA TYR A 28 32.17 -37.03 13.03
C TYR A 28 30.96 -36.32 12.41
N ASP A 29 30.90 -35.00 12.59
CA ASP A 29 29.90 -34.13 11.96
C ASP A 29 30.22 -34.04 10.46
N ASP A 30 29.48 -34.82 9.67
CA ASP A 30 29.53 -34.83 8.22
C ASP A 30 29.00 -33.48 7.68
N PRO A 31 29.80 -32.69 6.95
CA PRO A 31 29.41 -31.34 6.52
C PRO A 31 28.21 -31.34 5.54
N GLU A 32 27.81 -32.49 4.98
CA GLU A 32 26.62 -32.58 4.14
C GLU A 32 25.29 -32.66 4.91
N SER A 33 25.27 -33.10 6.18
CA SER A 33 24.02 -33.17 6.97
C SER A 33 23.56 -31.81 7.52
N SER A 34 24.49 -30.85 7.61
CA SER A 34 24.21 -29.48 8.07
C SER A 34 23.53 -28.60 7.00
N ALA A 35 23.49 -29.05 5.74
CA ALA A 35 22.86 -28.32 4.64
C ALA A 35 21.34 -28.49 4.59
N GLU A 36 20.81 -29.65 5.01
CA GLU A 36 19.37 -29.94 5.00
C GLU A 36 18.61 -29.29 6.16
N LEU A 37 19.26 -29.09 7.31
CA LEU A 37 18.69 -28.39 8.47
C LEU A 37 18.73 -26.86 8.36
N ALA A 38 19.42 -26.30 7.36
CA ALA A 38 19.55 -24.85 7.14
C ALA A 38 18.50 -24.24 6.18
N ILE A 39 17.52 -25.05 5.74
CA ILE A 39 16.45 -24.65 4.83
C ILE A 39 15.35 -23.84 5.54
N ASP A 40 15.29 -23.87 6.87
CA ASP A 40 14.15 -23.37 7.65
C ASP A 40 14.31 -21.94 8.22
N ASP A 41 15.36 -21.19 7.86
CA ASP A 41 15.46 -19.77 8.23
C ASP A 41 14.62 -18.91 7.26
N PRO A 42 13.47 -18.35 7.71
CA PRO A 42 12.60 -17.53 6.86
C PRO A 42 13.31 -16.28 6.34
N VAL A 43 14.34 -15.78 7.04
CA VAL A 43 15.18 -14.68 6.54
C VAL A 43 15.99 -15.13 5.34
N ARG A 44 16.62 -16.29 5.41
CA ARG A 44 17.43 -16.84 4.32
C ARG A 44 16.57 -17.15 3.10
N MET A 45 15.40 -17.77 3.29
CA MET A 45 14.42 -18.00 2.22
C MET A 45 14.04 -16.70 1.50
N TYR A 46 13.69 -15.66 2.26
CA TYR A 46 13.34 -14.36 1.71
C TYR A 46 14.49 -13.71 0.94
N LEU A 47 15.72 -13.75 1.48
CA LEU A 47 16.89 -13.18 0.82
C LEU A 47 17.24 -13.92 -0.47
N MET A 48 17.06 -15.24 -0.50
CA MET A 48 17.28 -16.07 -1.68
C MET A 48 16.26 -15.75 -2.78
N GLN A 49 14.96 -15.75 -2.46
CA GLN A 49 13.87 -15.39 -3.39
C GLN A 49 14.05 -13.98 -3.97
N MET A 50 14.42 -13.01 -3.12
CA MET A 50 14.71 -11.65 -3.58
C MET A 50 15.98 -11.59 -4.45
N GLY A 51 16.94 -12.49 -4.21
CA GLY A 51 18.18 -12.62 -4.96
C GLY A 51 17.97 -12.97 -6.43
N GLU A 52 16.91 -13.71 -6.74
CA GLU A 52 16.55 -14.11 -8.12
C GLU A 52 16.07 -12.95 -8.99
N ILE A 53 15.52 -11.89 -8.37
CA ILE A 53 14.98 -10.74 -9.10
C ILE A 53 16.14 -9.84 -9.57
N PRO A 54 16.28 -9.53 -10.87
CA PRO A 54 17.34 -8.67 -11.36
C PRO A 54 17.20 -7.23 -10.87
N LEU A 55 18.32 -6.53 -10.73
CA LEU A 55 18.35 -5.10 -10.42
C LEU A 55 17.90 -4.29 -11.64
N LEU A 56 17.03 -3.31 -11.41
CA LEU A 56 16.54 -2.42 -12.47
C LEU A 56 17.59 -1.36 -12.81
N LYS A 57 17.83 -1.17 -14.11
CA LYS A 57 18.59 -0.03 -14.64
C LYS A 57 17.75 1.24 -14.59
N ARG A 58 18.40 2.40 -14.73
CA ARG A 58 17.71 3.70 -14.70
C ARG A 58 16.60 3.83 -15.75
N ASP A 59 16.83 3.33 -16.95
CA ASP A 59 15.84 3.38 -18.02
C ASP A 59 14.65 2.45 -17.75
N GLU A 60 14.91 1.30 -17.13
CA GLU A 60 13.88 0.34 -16.71
C GLU A 60 13.04 0.86 -15.54
N GLU A 61 13.63 1.61 -14.60
CA GLU A 61 12.90 2.34 -13.56
C GLU A 61 11.92 3.35 -14.17
N VAL A 62 12.38 4.13 -15.16
CA VAL A 62 11.55 5.14 -15.83
C VAL A 62 10.46 4.46 -16.65
N ALA A 63 10.78 3.39 -17.37
CA ALA A 63 9.80 2.59 -18.12
C ALA A 63 8.72 2.01 -17.20
N SER A 64 9.13 1.44 -16.06
CA SER A 64 8.21 0.89 -15.05
C SER A 64 7.32 1.99 -14.46
N ALA A 65 7.88 3.16 -14.13
CA ALA A 65 7.12 4.29 -13.63
C ALA A 65 6.08 4.81 -14.65
N LYS A 66 6.44 4.87 -15.94
CA LYS A 66 5.51 5.22 -17.02
C LYS A 66 4.40 4.19 -17.18
N GLU A 67 4.71 2.89 -17.07
CA GLU A 67 3.69 1.84 -17.16
C GLU A 67 2.73 1.88 -15.97
N ILE A 68 3.23 2.19 -14.75
CA ILE A 68 2.39 2.42 -13.57
C ILE A 68 1.44 3.59 -13.80
N GLU A 69 1.91 4.71 -14.35
CA GLU A 69 1.05 5.87 -14.64
C GLU A 69 -0.03 5.54 -15.67
N LYS A 70 0.35 4.85 -16.75
CA LYS A 70 -0.55 4.41 -17.82
C LYS A 70 -1.62 3.44 -17.32
N THR A 71 -1.23 2.42 -16.55
CA THR A 71 -2.16 1.43 -15.98
C THR A 71 -3.06 2.06 -14.92
N ARG A 72 -2.51 2.93 -14.04
CA ARG A 72 -3.29 3.72 -13.07
C ARG A 72 -4.36 4.57 -13.77
N ARG A 73 -4.01 5.28 -14.84
CA ARG A 73 -4.97 6.11 -15.62
C ARG A 73 -6.06 5.24 -16.24
N ARG A 74 -5.71 4.09 -16.82
CA ARG A 74 -6.69 3.15 -17.41
C ARG A 74 -7.65 2.60 -16.36
N PHE A 75 -7.12 2.13 -15.22
CA PHE A 75 -7.92 1.64 -14.10
C PHE A 75 -8.87 2.70 -13.58
N ARG A 76 -8.36 3.90 -13.26
CA ARG A 76 -9.18 5.01 -12.76
C ARG A 76 -10.28 5.43 -13.73
N PHE A 77 -9.94 5.57 -15.00
CA PHE A 77 -10.93 5.89 -16.04
C PHE A 77 -12.03 4.82 -16.14
N SER A 78 -11.66 3.53 -16.10
CA SER A 78 -12.64 2.43 -16.16
C SER A 78 -13.56 2.40 -14.94
N MET A 79 -12.99 2.61 -13.76
CA MET A 79 -13.73 2.69 -12.50
C MET A 79 -14.74 3.86 -12.51
N LEU A 80 -14.29 5.06 -12.87
CA LEU A 80 -15.15 6.24 -12.99
C LEU A 80 -16.11 6.18 -14.20
N ALA A 81 -15.90 5.30 -15.19
CA ALA A 81 -16.84 5.17 -16.31
C ALA A 81 -18.18 4.51 -15.92
N SER A 82 -18.28 3.96 -14.71
CA SER A 82 -19.54 3.51 -14.10
C SER A 82 -20.31 4.71 -13.55
N ASP A 83 -21.60 4.83 -13.89
CA ASP A 83 -22.43 5.94 -13.40
C ASP A 83 -22.59 5.90 -11.88
N PHE A 84 -22.71 4.71 -11.31
CA PHE A 84 -22.78 4.52 -9.86
C PHE A 84 -21.57 5.11 -9.14
N VAL A 85 -20.37 4.87 -9.67
CA VAL A 85 -19.12 5.40 -9.10
C VAL A 85 -19.02 6.91 -9.32
N LEU A 86 -19.48 7.44 -10.47
CA LEU A 86 -19.56 8.90 -10.69
C LEU A 86 -20.49 9.58 -9.69
N GLN A 87 -21.67 9.02 -9.46
CA GLN A 87 -22.61 9.54 -8.47
C GLN A 87 -21.97 9.55 -7.08
N GLY A 88 -21.26 8.47 -6.70
CA GLY A 88 -20.51 8.42 -5.45
C GLY A 88 -19.36 9.44 -5.38
N ALA A 89 -18.62 9.63 -6.48
CA ALA A 89 -17.56 10.62 -6.58
C ALA A 89 -18.10 12.05 -6.42
N VAL A 90 -19.23 12.38 -7.06
CA VAL A 90 -19.90 13.68 -6.91
C VAL A 90 -20.36 13.89 -5.47
N ARG A 91 -20.98 12.89 -4.84
CA ARG A 91 -21.34 12.96 -3.41
C ARG A 91 -20.14 13.21 -2.50
N LEU A 92 -19.00 12.58 -2.79
CA LEU A 92 -17.76 12.85 -2.02
C LEU A 92 -17.26 14.28 -2.22
N LEU A 93 -17.39 14.83 -3.43
CA LEU A 93 -17.02 16.21 -3.73
C LEU A 93 -17.97 17.21 -3.08
N GLU A 94 -19.28 16.94 -3.05
CA GLU A 94 -20.28 17.72 -2.32
C GLU A 94 -19.93 17.81 -0.84
N LYS A 95 -19.64 16.68 -0.20
CA LYS A 95 -19.21 16.64 1.21
C LYS A 95 -17.92 17.44 1.47
N VAL A 96 -17.03 17.53 0.48
CA VAL A 96 -15.82 18.37 0.59
C VAL A 96 -16.17 19.86 0.45
N ARG A 97 -17.07 20.22 -0.49
CA ARG A 97 -17.58 21.58 -0.66
C ARG A 97 -18.29 22.08 0.59
N ASP A 98 -19.11 21.22 1.19
CA ASP A 98 -19.96 21.55 2.34
C ASP A 98 -19.18 21.50 3.68
N GLY A 99 -17.90 21.14 3.63
CA GLY A 99 -17.00 21.15 4.80
C GLY A 99 -17.06 19.91 5.69
N GLU A 100 -17.91 18.92 5.38
CA GLU A 100 -18.00 17.65 6.11
C GLU A 100 -16.72 16.81 5.98
N LEU A 101 -16.09 16.85 4.80
CA LEU A 101 -14.85 16.12 4.52
C LEU A 101 -13.68 17.07 4.35
N ARG A 102 -12.59 16.77 5.07
CA ARG A 102 -11.33 17.51 4.93
C ARG A 102 -10.75 17.32 3.52
N LEU A 103 -10.62 18.42 2.79
CA LEU A 103 -10.07 18.46 1.42
C LEU A 103 -8.77 17.66 1.27
N ASP A 104 -7.79 17.89 2.16
CA ASP A 104 -6.46 17.26 2.06
C ASP A 104 -6.51 15.72 2.20
N ARG A 105 -7.56 15.17 2.79
CA ARG A 105 -7.75 13.71 2.98
C ARG A 105 -8.53 13.05 1.84
N THR A 106 -9.15 13.84 0.97
CA THR A 106 -10.08 13.36 -0.06
C THR A 106 -9.55 13.66 -1.46
N ILE A 107 -8.94 14.83 -1.64
CA ILE A 107 -8.32 15.27 -2.89
C ILE A 107 -6.79 15.13 -2.77
N GLU A 108 -6.15 14.73 -3.86
CA GLU A 108 -4.69 14.71 -3.99
C GLU A 108 -4.19 16.13 -4.28
N VAL A 109 -3.67 16.81 -3.25
CA VAL A 109 -3.07 18.14 -3.36
C VAL A 109 -1.70 18.11 -2.69
N SER A 110 -0.70 18.74 -3.31
CA SER A 110 0.59 18.96 -2.69
C SER A 110 0.45 19.90 -1.50
N VAL A 111 0.85 19.46 -0.30
CA VAL A 111 0.73 20.22 0.96
C VAL A 111 1.45 21.57 0.89
N THR A 112 2.47 21.68 0.04
CA THR A 112 3.29 22.87 -0.16
C THR A 112 2.65 23.93 -1.06
N ASN A 113 1.56 23.61 -1.79
CA ASN A 113 0.98 24.50 -2.79
C ASN A 113 -0.38 25.08 -2.38
N ALA A 114 -0.33 26.12 -1.53
CA ALA A 114 -1.54 26.81 -1.07
C ALA A 114 -2.34 27.48 -2.20
N LYS A 115 -1.68 27.91 -3.29
CA LYS A 115 -2.34 28.51 -4.46
C LYS A 115 -3.20 27.49 -5.21
N GLU A 116 -2.66 26.30 -5.43
CA GLU A 116 -3.37 25.17 -6.06
C GLU A 116 -4.58 24.74 -5.21
N LYS A 117 -4.40 24.62 -3.89
CA LYS A 117 -5.51 24.32 -2.97
C LYS A 117 -6.65 25.34 -3.09
N LYS A 118 -6.35 26.64 -3.11
CA LYS A 118 -7.36 27.70 -3.28
C LYS A 118 -8.04 27.63 -4.66
N ARG A 119 -7.30 27.34 -5.73
CA ARG A 119 -7.85 27.17 -7.08
C ARG A 119 -8.83 26.00 -7.13
N LEU A 120 -8.45 24.84 -6.60
CA LEU A 120 -9.29 23.65 -6.57
C LEU A 120 -10.60 23.90 -5.81
N VAL A 121 -10.53 24.51 -4.61
CA VAL A 121 -11.75 24.87 -3.84
C VAL A 121 -12.71 25.71 -4.67
N LYS A 122 -12.20 26.69 -5.43
CA LYS A 122 -13.04 27.53 -6.30
C LYS A 122 -13.64 26.77 -7.49
N GLN A 123 -12.93 25.77 -8.01
CA GLN A 123 -13.38 24.96 -9.15
C GLN A 123 -14.39 23.88 -8.76
N ILE A 124 -14.36 23.40 -7.51
CA ILE A 124 -15.24 22.32 -7.03
C ILE A 124 -16.72 22.68 -7.22
N GLY A 125 -17.15 23.88 -6.82
CA GLY A 125 -18.55 24.30 -6.92
C GLY A 125 -19.12 24.20 -8.34
N PRO A 126 -18.60 24.99 -9.31
CA PRO A 126 -19.09 24.98 -10.69
C PRO A 126 -19.00 23.61 -11.37
N ASN A 127 -17.95 22.82 -11.05
CA ASN A 127 -17.80 21.47 -11.59
C ASN A 127 -18.86 20.52 -11.02
N ILE A 128 -19.21 20.62 -9.73
CA ILE A 128 -20.30 19.83 -9.13
C ILE A 128 -21.61 20.14 -9.83
N ASP A 129 -21.95 21.41 -10.03
CA ASP A 129 -23.21 21.81 -10.67
C ASP A 129 -23.31 21.22 -12.10
N THR A 130 -22.20 21.30 -12.84
CA THR A 130 -22.09 20.68 -14.17
C THR A 130 -22.24 19.16 -14.11
N LEU A 131 -21.58 18.51 -13.15
CA LEU A 131 -21.63 17.06 -12.96
C LEU A 131 -23.04 16.59 -12.59
N GLN A 132 -23.75 17.32 -11.71
CA GLN A 132 -25.13 17.03 -11.35
C GLN A 132 -26.05 17.08 -12.58
N GLU A 133 -25.92 18.09 -13.44
CA GLU A 133 -26.72 18.18 -14.66
C GLU A 133 -26.39 17.04 -15.65
N LEU A 134 -25.11 16.68 -15.79
CA LEU A 134 -24.70 15.53 -16.61
C LEU A 134 -25.29 14.22 -16.08
N LEU A 135 -25.28 13.99 -14.76
CA LEU A 135 -25.83 12.79 -14.13
C LEU A 135 -27.36 12.75 -14.21
N ARG A 136 -28.05 13.88 -14.01
CA ARG A 136 -29.50 13.99 -14.16
C ARG A 136 -29.94 13.57 -15.55
N ARG A 137 -29.32 14.14 -16.59
CA ARG A 137 -29.59 13.75 -17.97
C ARG A 137 -29.19 12.29 -18.25
N ASN A 138 -28.20 11.71 -17.57
CA ASN A 138 -27.81 10.30 -17.80
C ASN A 138 -28.97 9.38 -17.42
N ARG A 139 -29.68 9.70 -16.33
CA ARG A 139 -30.88 8.96 -15.90
C ARG A 139 -31.99 9.04 -16.94
N GLU A 140 -32.22 10.23 -17.51
CA GLU A 140 -33.21 10.44 -18.58
C GLU A 140 -32.88 9.60 -19.82
N ASP A 141 -31.66 9.71 -20.36
CA ASP A 141 -31.24 8.95 -21.53
C ASP A 141 -31.26 7.43 -21.27
N PHE A 142 -30.95 7.00 -20.06
CA PHE A 142 -31.02 5.58 -19.70
C PHE A 142 -32.46 5.07 -19.72
N SER A 143 -33.40 5.85 -19.16
CA SER A 143 -34.83 5.48 -19.17
C SER A 143 -35.35 5.27 -20.58
N VAL A 144 -35.00 6.16 -21.52
CA VAL A 144 -35.34 6.04 -22.95
C VAL A 144 -34.64 4.85 -23.58
N ALA A 145 -33.37 4.58 -23.25
CA ALA A 145 -32.60 3.50 -23.86
C ALA A 145 -33.12 2.10 -23.49
N ILE A 146 -33.63 1.92 -22.27
CA ILE A 146 -34.16 0.63 -21.81
C ILE A 146 -35.63 0.41 -22.18
N ASP A 147 -36.37 1.47 -22.48
CA ASP A 147 -37.78 1.39 -22.85
C ASP A 147 -37.95 0.68 -24.21
N LYS A 148 -38.59 -0.49 -24.19
CA LYS A 148 -38.82 -1.30 -25.39
C LYS A 148 -39.94 -0.76 -26.27
N SER A 149 -40.78 0.15 -25.78
CA SER A 149 -41.84 0.79 -26.57
C SER A 149 -41.28 1.82 -27.56
N ARG A 150 -40.07 2.32 -27.31
CA ARG A 150 -39.40 3.34 -28.12
C ARG A 150 -38.72 2.73 -29.36
N PRO A 151 -38.64 3.47 -30.48
CA PRO A 151 -37.92 3.05 -31.67
C PRO A 151 -36.45 2.71 -31.38
N THR A 152 -35.93 1.66 -32.04
CA THR A 152 -34.54 1.22 -31.87
C THR A 152 -33.52 2.32 -32.20
N SER A 153 -33.83 3.23 -33.12
CA SER A 153 -33.00 4.39 -33.45
C SER A 153 -32.83 5.33 -32.26
N GLU A 154 -33.95 5.72 -31.63
CA GLU A 154 -34.00 6.61 -30.46
C GLU A 154 -33.26 6.00 -29.26
N ARG A 155 -33.51 4.71 -28.99
CA ARG A 155 -32.82 3.98 -27.91
C ARG A 155 -31.30 3.97 -28.10
N ARG A 156 -30.84 3.74 -29.35
CA ARG A 156 -29.41 3.77 -29.69
C ARG A 156 -28.82 5.18 -29.55
N THR A 157 -29.55 6.23 -29.94
CA THR A 157 -29.08 7.61 -29.79
C THR A 157 -28.93 8.00 -28.34
N SER A 158 -29.91 7.69 -27.49
CA SER A 158 -29.86 7.99 -26.04
C SER A 158 -28.74 7.21 -25.37
N TRP A 159 -28.55 5.93 -25.72
CA TRP A 159 -27.41 5.16 -25.20
C TRP A 159 -26.05 5.76 -25.58
N ARG A 160 -25.87 6.21 -26.83
CA ARG A 160 -24.63 6.88 -27.26
C ARG A 160 -24.42 8.21 -26.54
N ALA A 161 -25.47 9.00 -26.36
CA ALA A 161 -25.42 10.28 -25.65
C ALA A 161 -25.02 10.10 -24.18
N LEU A 162 -25.63 9.12 -23.49
CA LEU A 162 -25.25 8.70 -22.14
C LEU A 162 -23.77 8.32 -22.05
N VAL A 163 -23.26 7.46 -22.95
CA VAL A 163 -21.84 7.05 -22.92
C VAL A 163 -20.91 8.24 -23.13
N ARG A 164 -21.24 9.17 -24.03
CA ARG A 164 -20.45 10.39 -24.27
C ARG A 164 -20.45 11.30 -23.04
N ARG A 165 -21.61 11.49 -22.38
CA ARG A 165 -21.73 12.34 -21.19
C ARG A 165 -21.03 11.74 -19.98
N ARG A 166 -21.07 10.42 -19.79
CA ARG A 166 -20.24 9.74 -18.79
C ARG A 166 -18.75 10.02 -18.99
N ARG A 167 -18.22 9.92 -20.22
CA ARG A 167 -16.82 10.25 -20.48
C ARG A 167 -16.46 11.70 -20.12
N LYS A 168 -17.36 12.66 -20.41
CA LYS A 168 -17.17 14.06 -19.99
C LYS A 168 -17.17 14.21 -18.47
N ALA A 169 -18.08 13.53 -17.77
CA ALA A 169 -18.13 13.52 -16.32
C ALA A 169 -16.86 12.92 -15.69
N VAL A 170 -16.31 11.84 -16.26
CA VAL A 170 -15.03 11.26 -15.83
C VAL A 170 -13.91 12.30 -15.90
N LEU A 171 -13.80 13.05 -17.01
CA LEU A 171 -12.77 14.08 -17.17
C LEU A 171 -12.90 15.18 -16.11
N LEU A 172 -14.11 15.67 -15.85
CA LEU A 172 -14.35 16.69 -14.82
C LEU A 172 -14.00 16.20 -13.41
N VAL A 173 -14.30 14.93 -13.09
CA VAL A 173 -13.94 14.34 -11.78
C VAL A 173 -12.42 14.14 -11.67
N GLU A 174 -11.75 13.75 -12.76
CA GLU A 174 -10.29 13.60 -12.78
C GLU A 174 -9.56 14.93 -12.60
N GLU A 175 -10.07 16.04 -13.16
CA GLU A 175 -9.52 17.38 -12.96
C GLU A 175 -9.54 17.83 -11.49
N LEU A 176 -10.47 17.29 -10.69
CA LEU A 176 -10.59 17.57 -9.26
C LEU A 176 -9.69 16.66 -8.41
N ASN A 177 -8.85 15.81 -9.02
CA ASN A 177 -7.83 14.99 -8.37
C ASN A 177 -8.33 14.15 -7.17
N LEU A 178 -9.52 13.55 -7.30
CA LEU A 178 -10.08 12.72 -6.25
C LEU A 178 -9.21 11.46 -6.01
N ARG A 179 -8.86 11.20 -4.75
CA ARG A 179 -8.00 10.05 -4.37
C ARG A 179 -8.68 8.71 -4.70
N THR A 180 -7.95 7.81 -5.37
CA THR A 180 -8.47 6.48 -5.77
C THR A 180 -9.00 5.68 -4.58
N GLN A 181 -8.35 5.76 -3.41
CA GLN A 181 -8.73 4.99 -2.21
C GLN A 181 -10.14 5.36 -1.70
N ARG A 182 -10.64 6.55 -2.02
CA ARG A 182 -12.00 6.98 -1.66
C ARG A 182 -13.06 6.36 -2.57
N LEU A 183 -12.67 5.90 -3.74
CA LEU A 183 -13.55 5.29 -4.74
C LEU A 183 -13.62 3.77 -4.61
N GLN A 184 -12.63 3.14 -3.96
CA GLN A 184 -12.59 1.68 -3.79
C GLN A 184 -13.86 1.10 -3.14
N PRO A 185 -14.41 1.65 -2.04
CA PRO A 185 -15.65 1.12 -1.46
C PRO A 185 -16.86 1.20 -2.40
N LEU A 186 -16.86 2.16 -3.34
CA LEU A 186 -17.91 2.27 -4.36
C LEU A 186 -17.74 1.21 -5.45
N LEU A 187 -16.51 0.83 -5.76
CA LEU A 187 -16.22 -0.25 -6.70
C LEU A 187 -16.63 -1.59 -6.11
N ASP A 188 -16.27 -1.86 -4.85
CA ASP A 188 -16.66 -3.09 -4.14
C ASP A 188 -18.20 -3.22 -4.11
N LYS A 189 -18.91 -2.12 -3.81
CA LYS A 189 -20.37 -2.11 -3.84
C LYS A 189 -20.96 -2.30 -5.24
N LEU A 190 -20.28 -1.81 -6.28
CA LEU A 190 -20.71 -2.01 -7.67
C LEU A 190 -20.62 -3.48 -8.06
N ASP A 191 -19.58 -4.18 -7.60
CA ASP A 191 -19.39 -5.60 -7.85
C ASP A 191 -20.46 -6.44 -7.13
N GLU A 192 -20.80 -6.13 -5.87
CA GLU A 192 -21.95 -6.73 -5.17
C GLU A 192 -23.27 -6.54 -5.94
N VAL A 193 -23.51 -5.33 -6.46
CA VAL A 193 -24.71 -5.06 -7.28
C VAL A 193 -24.68 -5.86 -8.57
N SER A 194 -23.52 -5.98 -9.22
CA SER A 194 -23.35 -6.79 -10.43
C SER A 194 -23.68 -8.25 -10.19
N GLU A 195 -23.18 -8.84 -9.11
CA GLU A 195 -23.48 -10.22 -8.70
C GLU A 195 -24.97 -10.41 -8.42
N ARG A 196 -25.57 -9.51 -7.62
CA ARG A 196 -27.00 -9.56 -7.33
C ARG A 196 -27.87 -9.49 -8.59
N MET A 197 -27.51 -8.62 -9.54
CA MET A 197 -28.22 -8.50 -10.82
C MET A 197 -28.14 -9.77 -11.67
N LEU A 198 -27.03 -10.53 -11.61
CA LEU A 198 -26.90 -11.81 -12.31
C LEU A 198 -27.76 -12.88 -11.67
N VAL A 199 -27.74 -12.99 -10.34
CA VAL A 199 -28.58 -13.92 -9.57
C VAL A 199 -30.07 -13.65 -9.82
N LEU A 200 -30.51 -12.39 -9.75
CA LEU A 200 -31.90 -12.01 -10.02
C LEU A 200 -32.32 -12.38 -11.44
N ARG A 201 -31.43 -12.16 -12.42
CA ARG A 201 -31.70 -12.54 -13.81
C ARG A 201 -31.90 -14.05 -13.94
N GLU A 202 -31.06 -14.86 -13.29
CA GLU A 202 -31.18 -16.32 -13.31
C GLU A 202 -32.48 -16.78 -12.65
N GLN A 203 -32.82 -16.24 -11.47
CA GLN A 203 -34.07 -16.51 -10.76
C GLN A 203 -35.31 -16.18 -11.59
N ILE A 204 -35.29 -15.04 -12.31
CA ILE A 204 -36.39 -14.65 -13.20
C ILE A 204 -36.54 -15.63 -14.37
N GLU A 205 -35.44 -16.09 -14.96
CA GLU A 205 -35.50 -17.05 -16.07
C GLU A 205 -35.93 -18.45 -15.59
N GLU A 206 -35.53 -18.87 -14.39
CA GLU A 206 -35.96 -20.12 -13.77
C GLU A 206 -37.45 -20.09 -13.38
N ALA A 207 -37.92 -19.02 -12.74
CA ALA A 207 -39.33 -18.84 -12.39
C ALA A 207 -40.25 -18.87 -13.61
N LYS A 208 -39.83 -18.23 -14.73
CA LYS A 208 -40.55 -18.29 -16.01
C LYS A 208 -40.61 -19.71 -16.59
N ARG A 209 -39.57 -20.53 -16.37
CA ARG A 209 -39.51 -21.92 -16.85
C ARG A 209 -40.39 -22.85 -16.03
N LEU A 210 -40.38 -22.69 -14.71
CA LEU A 210 -41.13 -23.54 -13.79
C LEU A 210 -42.62 -23.16 -13.69
N GLY A 211 -43.00 -21.98 -14.20
CA GLY A 211 -44.36 -21.45 -14.04
C GLY A 211 -44.68 -21.06 -12.59
N ASP A 212 -43.63 -20.77 -11.81
CA ASP A 212 -43.73 -20.56 -10.37
C ASP A 212 -44.27 -19.15 -10.02
N GLY A 213 -44.85 -19.02 -8.83
CA GLY A 213 -45.78 -17.96 -8.41
C GLY A 213 -45.47 -16.53 -8.88
N MET A 214 -46.46 -15.91 -9.53
CA MET A 214 -46.45 -14.57 -10.13
C MET A 214 -45.87 -13.47 -9.21
N VAL A 215 -46.11 -13.56 -7.89
CA VAL A 215 -45.64 -12.59 -6.89
C VAL A 215 -44.10 -12.57 -6.76
N ARG A 216 -43.44 -13.74 -6.71
CA ARG A 216 -41.97 -13.83 -6.59
C ARG A 216 -41.27 -13.31 -7.84
N LEU A 217 -41.88 -13.54 -9.00
CA LEU A 217 -41.40 -13.05 -10.29
C LEU A 217 -41.48 -11.51 -10.37
N ASP A 218 -42.57 -10.93 -9.87
CA ASP A 218 -42.78 -9.49 -9.84
C ASP A 218 -41.78 -8.80 -8.90
N GLU A 219 -41.55 -9.35 -7.70
CA GLU A 219 -40.56 -8.86 -6.74
C GLU A 219 -39.14 -8.87 -7.32
N ALA A 220 -38.70 -10.01 -7.87
CA ALA A 220 -37.37 -10.13 -8.47
C ALA A 220 -37.20 -9.19 -9.68
N THR A 221 -38.25 -9.02 -10.49
CA THR A 221 -38.25 -8.11 -11.64
C THR A 221 -38.19 -6.64 -11.20
N ALA A 222 -38.91 -6.28 -10.14
CA ALA A 222 -38.88 -4.93 -9.57
C ALA A 222 -37.50 -4.61 -8.98
N GLU A 223 -36.90 -5.54 -8.23
CA GLU A 223 -35.55 -5.41 -7.68
C GLU A 223 -34.51 -5.25 -8.80
N LEU A 224 -34.57 -6.11 -9.83
CA LEU A 224 -33.66 -6.02 -10.97
C LEU A 224 -33.79 -4.67 -11.68
N ARG A 225 -35.02 -4.18 -11.88
CA ARG A 225 -35.27 -2.87 -12.48
C ARG A 225 -34.71 -1.74 -11.62
N TYR A 226 -34.88 -1.82 -10.30
CA TYR A 226 -34.32 -0.85 -9.36
C TYR A 226 -32.78 -0.82 -9.46
N LEU A 227 -32.11 -1.97 -9.42
CA LEU A 227 -30.66 -2.05 -9.54
C LEU A 227 -30.17 -1.52 -10.89
N MET A 228 -30.87 -1.84 -11.99
CA MET A 228 -30.57 -1.27 -13.31
C MET A 228 -30.67 0.26 -13.33
N GLN A 229 -31.65 0.85 -12.66
CA GLN A 229 -31.80 2.31 -12.55
C GLN A 229 -30.77 2.94 -11.60
N LEU A 230 -30.32 2.20 -10.59
CA LEU A 230 -29.28 2.66 -9.68
C LEU A 230 -27.92 2.80 -10.38
N VAL A 231 -27.53 1.79 -11.17
CA VAL A 231 -26.23 1.74 -11.87
C VAL A 231 -26.28 2.29 -13.31
N LEU A 232 -27.50 2.52 -13.82
CA LEU A 232 -27.81 2.91 -15.20
C LEU A 232 -27.27 1.94 -16.24
N GLU A 233 -27.37 0.63 -15.99
CA GLU A 233 -26.89 -0.42 -16.86
C GLU A 233 -27.67 -1.73 -16.78
N SER A 234 -27.52 -2.57 -17.81
CA SER A 234 -28.04 -3.94 -17.81
C SER A 234 -27.07 -4.92 -17.10
N PRO A 235 -27.55 -6.08 -16.61
CA PRO A 235 -26.68 -7.07 -15.97
C PRO A 235 -25.46 -7.49 -16.81
N PRO A 236 -25.61 -7.89 -18.10
CA PRO A 236 -24.45 -8.31 -18.91
C PRO A 236 -23.54 -7.15 -19.31
N THR A 237 -23.99 -5.89 -19.30
CA THR A 237 -23.10 -4.73 -19.53
C THR A 237 -22.30 -4.40 -18.27
N LEU A 238 -22.94 -4.46 -17.10
CA LEU A 238 -22.28 -4.21 -15.83
C LEU A 238 -21.22 -5.28 -15.53
N ALA A 239 -21.57 -6.57 -15.64
CA ALA A 239 -20.63 -7.67 -15.43
C ALA A 239 -19.38 -7.58 -16.32
N ARG A 240 -19.56 -7.24 -17.61
CA ARG A 240 -18.44 -7.03 -18.55
C ARG A 240 -17.54 -5.86 -18.15
N ARG A 241 -18.07 -4.80 -17.54
CA ARG A 241 -17.24 -3.68 -17.07
C ARG A 241 -16.57 -3.97 -15.74
N SER A 242 -17.28 -4.61 -14.80
CA SER A 242 -16.70 -5.06 -13.54
C SER A 242 -15.48 -5.93 -13.83
N GLY A 243 -15.63 -6.98 -14.65
CA GLY A 243 -14.52 -7.82 -15.09
C GLY A 243 -13.39 -7.07 -15.82
N ARG A 244 -13.73 -6.09 -16.67
CA ARG A 244 -12.71 -5.23 -17.32
C ARG A 244 -11.97 -4.35 -16.31
N THR A 245 -12.67 -3.81 -15.33
CA THR A 245 -12.11 -2.92 -14.30
C THR A 245 -11.21 -3.73 -13.36
N ALA A 246 -11.63 -4.93 -12.97
CA ALA A 246 -10.82 -5.88 -12.22
C ALA A 246 -9.53 -6.26 -12.97
N LYS A 247 -9.62 -6.49 -14.29
CA LYS A 247 -8.42 -6.70 -15.12
C LYS A 247 -7.47 -5.50 -15.07
N TYR A 248 -7.97 -4.28 -15.23
CA TYR A 248 -7.11 -3.09 -15.17
C TYR A 248 -6.53 -2.84 -13.77
N LEU A 249 -7.23 -3.23 -12.71
CA LEU A 249 -6.68 -3.22 -11.35
C LEU A 249 -5.51 -4.21 -11.24
N ALA A 250 -5.69 -5.44 -11.73
CA ALA A 250 -4.63 -6.44 -11.75
C ALA A 250 -3.41 -5.99 -12.56
N ASP A 251 -3.61 -5.38 -13.74
CA ASP A 251 -2.54 -4.81 -14.57
C ASP A 251 -1.79 -3.70 -13.81
N TYR A 252 -2.50 -2.81 -13.11
CA TYR A 252 -1.92 -1.74 -12.30
C TYR A 252 -1.12 -2.29 -11.11
N GLU A 253 -1.65 -3.28 -10.39
CA GLU A 253 -0.93 -3.94 -9.31
C GLU A 253 0.31 -4.68 -9.81
N ALA A 254 0.22 -5.36 -10.95
CA ALA A 254 1.35 -6.04 -11.57
C ALA A 254 2.47 -5.03 -11.94
N ALA A 255 2.12 -3.90 -12.55
CA ALA A 255 3.08 -2.84 -12.86
C ALA A 255 3.78 -2.30 -11.59
N LYS A 256 3.03 -2.12 -10.49
CA LYS A 256 3.61 -1.73 -9.19
C LYS A 256 4.52 -2.81 -8.61
N ARG A 257 4.15 -4.09 -8.73
CA ARG A 257 4.96 -5.21 -8.26
C ARG A 257 6.31 -5.23 -8.95
N VAL A 258 6.39 -4.98 -10.27
CA VAL A 258 7.66 -4.93 -11.02
C VAL A 258 8.62 -3.89 -10.44
N LEU A 259 8.18 -2.64 -10.28
CA LEU A 259 9.06 -1.58 -9.75
C LEU A 259 9.43 -1.83 -8.28
N SER A 260 8.51 -2.36 -7.48
CA SER A 260 8.75 -2.67 -6.06
C SER A 260 9.76 -3.82 -5.92
N ALA A 261 9.58 -4.90 -6.68
CA ALA A 261 10.41 -6.10 -6.67
C ALA A 261 11.88 -5.78 -6.99
N GLY A 262 12.13 -4.96 -8.02
CA GLY A 262 13.48 -4.52 -8.38
C GLY A 262 14.20 -3.70 -7.29
N ASN A 263 13.47 -3.20 -6.29
CA ASN A 263 13.98 -2.33 -5.23
C ASN A 263 13.95 -2.97 -3.82
N LEU A 264 13.61 -4.25 -3.68
CA LEU A 264 13.57 -4.92 -2.38
C LEU A 264 14.95 -4.93 -1.68
N ARG A 265 16.05 -5.05 -2.44
CA ARG A 265 17.43 -5.00 -1.88
C ARG A 265 17.74 -3.67 -1.17
N LEU A 266 17.18 -2.57 -1.67
CA LEU A 266 17.31 -1.27 -1.03
C LEU A 266 16.67 -1.28 0.38
N VAL A 267 15.48 -1.89 0.51
CA VAL A 267 14.77 -2.01 1.79
C VAL A 267 15.62 -2.77 2.80
N VAL A 268 16.15 -3.93 2.41
CA VAL A 268 17.04 -4.74 3.26
C VAL A 268 18.27 -3.94 3.69
N SER A 269 18.89 -3.18 2.79
CA SER A 269 20.07 -2.36 3.10
C SER A 269 19.78 -1.26 4.13
N ILE A 270 18.57 -0.69 4.12
CA ILE A 270 18.12 0.32 5.07
C ILE A 270 17.73 -0.33 6.40
N ALA A 271 16.96 -1.41 6.38
CA ALA A 271 16.48 -2.14 7.56
C ALA A 271 17.64 -2.68 8.43
N LYS A 272 18.77 -3.06 7.82
CA LYS A 272 19.97 -3.51 8.56
C LYS A 272 20.43 -2.52 9.65
N ARG A 273 20.25 -1.20 9.45
CA ARG A 273 20.65 -0.16 10.42
C ARG A 273 19.71 -0.04 11.64
N TYR A 274 18.55 -0.70 11.57
CA TYR A 274 17.51 -0.67 12.60
C TYR A 274 17.39 -1.99 13.36
N ARG A 275 18.30 -2.95 13.14
CA ARG A 275 18.36 -4.19 13.91
C ARG A 275 18.54 -3.91 15.41
N ASN A 276 18.04 -4.83 16.23
CA ASN A 276 18.15 -4.79 17.69
C ASN A 276 17.47 -3.56 18.34
N ARG A 277 16.43 -3.02 17.69
CA ARG A 277 15.58 -1.93 18.22
C ARG A 277 14.21 -2.41 18.71
N GLY A 278 14.09 -3.70 19.04
CA GLY A 278 12.88 -4.31 19.59
C GLY A 278 11.91 -4.94 18.58
N LEU A 279 12.23 -4.92 17.28
CA LEU A 279 11.49 -5.67 16.25
C LEU A 279 12.39 -6.70 15.56
N SER A 280 11.78 -7.79 15.09
CA SER A 280 12.43 -8.79 14.25
C SER A 280 12.97 -8.15 12.97
N PHE A 281 14.03 -8.72 12.41
CA PHE A 281 14.58 -8.24 11.15
C PHE A 281 13.58 -8.40 10.00
N LEU A 282 12.78 -9.46 9.99
CA LEU A 282 11.71 -9.65 8.99
C LEU A 282 10.65 -8.56 9.10
N ASP A 283 10.21 -8.23 10.32
CA ASP A 283 9.20 -7.19 10.53
C ASP A 283 9.70 -5.82 10.06
N LEU A 284 10.97 -5.48 10.33
CA LEU A 284 11.60 -4.27 9.82
C LEU A 284 11.63 -4.24 8.28
N ILE A 285 11.88 -5.38 7.63
CA ILE A 285 11.84 -5.49 6.17
C ILE A 285 10.41 -5.34 5.66
N GLN A 286 9.41 -5.96 6.30
CA GLN A 286 8.01 -5.87 5.86
C GLN A 286 7.45 -4.45 5.99
N GLU A 287 7.75 -3.77 7.10
CA GLU A 287 7.39 -2.36 7.29
C GLU A 287 8.12 -1.46 6.29
N GLY A 288 9.39 -1.76 6.02
CA GLY A 288 10.16 -1.12 4.96
C GLY A 288 9.57 -1.33 3.56
N ASN A 289 9.11 -2.55 3.25
CA ASN A 289 8.44 -2.90 1.98
C ASN A 289 7.12 -2.15 1.84
N THR A 290 6.36 -2.01 2.93
CA THR A 290 5.15 -1.18 2.96
C THR A 290 5.47 0.29 2.67
N GLY A 291 6.57 0.81 3.23
CA GLY A 291 7.11 2.13 2.90
C GLY A 291 7.51 2.27 1.43
N LEU A 292 8.16 1.25 0.86
CA LEU A 292 8.55 1.19 -0.55
C LEU A 292 7.32 1.23 -1.47
N ILE A 293 6.29 0.43 -1.20
CA ILE A 293 5.06 0.40 -2.01
C ILE A 293 4.38 1.79 -2.00
N ARG A 294 4.37 2.48 -0.85
CA ARG A 294 3.87 3.86 -0.76
C ARG A 294 4.72 4.85 -1.55
N ALA A 295 6.04 4.64 -1.61
CA ALA A 295 6.92 5.43 -2.45
C ALA A 295 6.59 5.21 -3.93
N VAL A 296 6.41 3.97 -4.35
CA VAL A 296 6.03 3.60 -5.73
C VAL A 296 4.73 4.30 -6.15
N ASP A 297 3.73 4.35 -5.27
CA ASP A 297 2.44 5.01 -5.55
C ASP A 297 2.54 6.51 -5.84
N LYS A 298 3.52 7.18 -5.23
CA LYS A 298 3.68 8.63 -5.26
C LYS A 298 4.89 9.08 -6.07
N PHE A 299 5.57 8.15 -6.73
CA PHE A 299 6.79 8.48 -7.45
C PHE A 299 6.46 9.18 -8.77
N GLU A 300 7.01 10.38 -8.94
CA GLU A 300 6.89 11.15 -10.17
C GLU A 300 8.22 11.16 -10.91
N HIS A 301 8.34 10.33 -11.95
CA HIS A 301 9.56 10.22 -12.74
C HIS A 301 9.90 11.52 -13.51
N ALA A 302 8.91 12.36 -13.79
CA ALA A 302 9.06 13.64 -14.49
C ALA A 302 9.96 14.64 -13.74
N ARG A 303 10.13 14.49 -12.42
CA ARG A 303 11.03 15.34 -11.62
C ARG A 303 12.53 15.02 -11.82
N GLY A 304 12.87 13.94 -12.54
CA GLY A 304 14.26 13.59 -12.88
C GLY A 304 15.07 12.91 -11.77
N TYR A 305 14.60 12.91 -10.52
CA TYR A 305 15.29 12.24 -9.41
C TYR A 305 15.29 10.71 -9.54
N LYS A 306 16.36 10.07 -9.04
CA LYS A 306 16.45 8.60 -8.95
C LYS A 306 15.40 8.07 -7.98
N PHE A 307 14.80 6.92 -8.31
CA PHE A 307 13.77 6.32 -7.48
C PHE A 307 14.30 5.97 -6.08
N SER A 308 15.50 5.39 -6.01
CA SER A 308 16.16 5.01 -4.75
C SER A 308 16.31 6.18 -3.75
N THR A 309 16.67 7.38 -4.24
CA THR A 309 16.79 8.60 -3.41
C THR A 309 15.44 8.95 -2.77
N TYR A 310 14.37 8.92 -3.55
CA TYR A 310 13.03 9.20 -3.08
C TYR A 310 12.50 8.12 -2.14
N ALA A 311 12.66 6.85 -2.51
CA ALA A 311 12.18 5.69 -1.74
C ALA A 311 12.85 5.58 -0.37
N THR A 312 14.12 5.95 -0.25
CA THR A 312 14.88 5.88 1.01
C THR A 312 14.16 6.62 2.15
N TRP A 313 13.57 7.79 1.88
CA TRP A 313 12.83 8.55 2.89
C TRP A 313 11.59 7.78 3.36
N TRP A 314 10.79 7.25 2.43
CA TRP A 314 9.56 6.50 2.74
C TRP A 314 9.85 5.21 3.49
N ILE A 315 10.89 4.47 3.10
CA ILE A 315 11.32 3.24 3.79
C ILE A 315 11.75 3.57 5.22
N ARG A 316 12.58 4.60 5.40
CA ARG A 316 13.05 5.03 6.72
C ARG A 316 11.89 5.46 7.62
N GLN A 317 10.96 6.24 7.07
CA GLN A 317 9.79 6.72 7.80
C GLN A 317 8.91 5.57 8.26
N ALA A 318 8.66 4.59 7.39
CA ALA A 318 7.85 3.42 7.72
C ALA A 318 8.49 2.58 8.84
N ILE A 319 9.77 2.26 8.70
CA ILE A 319 10.53 1.49 9.70
C ILE A 319 10.57 2.21 11.05
N THR A 320 10.91 3.50 11.06
CA THR A 320 11.01 4.29 12.30
C THR A 320 9.66 4.38 13.01
N ARG A 321 8.58 4.56 12.24
CA ARG A 321 7.23 4.57 12.77
C ARG A 321 6.83 3.22 13.34
N ALA A 322 7.11 2.12 12.64
CA ALA A 322 6.79 0.78 13.12
C ALA A 322 7.52 0.45 14.42
N ILE A 323 8.81 0.80 14.53
CA ILE A 323 9.57 0.67 15.78
C ILE A 323 8.88 1.46 16.90
N ALA A 324 8.51 2.72 16.64
CA ALA A 324 7.82 3.52 17.64
C ALA A 324 6.46 2.92 18.05
N ASP A 325 5.70 2.39 17.09
CA ASP A 325 4.34 1.91 17.31
C ASP A 325 4.27 0.50 17.93
N GLN A 326 5.25 -0.38 17.66
CA GLN A 326 5.16 -1.83 17.90
C GLN A 326 6.34 -2.44 18.68
N SER A 327 7.50 -1.77 18.83
CA SER A 327 8.71 -2.39 19.43
C SER A 327 8.62 -2.70 20.93
N ARG A 328 7.57 -2.22 21.60
CA ARG A 328 7.39 -2.35 23.06
C ARG A 328 6.10 -3.09 23.35
N THR A 329 6.15 -3.97 24.35
CA THR A 329 4.97 -4.68 24.88
C THR A 329 3.87 -3.71 25.31
N ILE A 330 4.27 -2.61 25.98
CA ILE A 330 3.37 -1.51 26.31
C ILE A 330 3.59 -0.39 25.30
N ARG A 331 2.54 -0.11 24.51
CA ARG A 331 2.55 0.93 23.48
C ARG A 331 2.74 2.31 24.11
N VAL A 332 3.74 3.04 23.64
CA VAL A 332 4.04 4.42 24.04
C VAL A 332 3.78 5.35 22.85
N PRO A 333 3.15 6.52 23.04
CA PRO A 333 2.95 7.48 21.95
C PRO A 333 4.25 7.92 21.26
N VAL A 334 4.20 8.20 19.95
CA VAL A 334 5.39 8.54 19.14
C VAL A 334 6.16 9.75 19.67
N HIS A 335 5.48 10.82 20.09
CA HIS A 335 6.13 12.02 20.64
C HIS A 335 6.91 11.71 21.93
N MET A 336 6.43 10.77 22.74
CA MET A 336 7.16 10.31 23.93
C MET A 336 8.40 9.53 23.54
N ILE A 337 8.34 8.69 22.50
CA ILE A 337 9.49 7.93 22.00
C ILE A 337 10.56 8.85 21.41
N GLU A 338 10.16 9.89 20.67
CA GLU A 338 11.07 10.93 20.19
C GLU A 338 11.77 11.63 21.37
N THR A 339 11.01 11.95 22.42
CA THR A 339 11.55 12.58 23.63
C THR A 339 12.50 11.63 24.39
N MET A 340 12.16 10.35 24.51
CA MET A 340 13.02 9.31 25.07
C MET A 340 14.32 9.15 24.27
N SER A 341 14.24 9.17 22.93
CA SER A 341 15.44 9.09 22.09
C SER A 341 16.32 10.33 22.26
N ARG A 342 15.73 11.52 22.41
CA ARG A 342 16.46 12.76 22.68
C ARG A 342 17.17 12.71 24.02
N VAL A 343 16.48 12.23 25.07
CA VAL A 343 17.08 11.98 26.39
C VAL A 343 18.23 10.99 26.27
N ARG A 344 18.04 9.85 25.59
CA ARG A 344 19.09 8.83 25.42
C ARG A 344 20.33 9.36 24.70
N THR A 345 20.16 10.19 23.67
CA THR A 345 21.27 10.84 22.96
C THR A 345 22.01 11.82 23.87
N ALA A 346 21.28 12.71 24.56
CA ALA A 346 21.86 13.70 25.48
C ALA A 346 22.60 13.02 26.65
N THR A 347 22.03 11.96 27.22
CA THR A 347 22.70 11.14 28.25
C THR A 347 23.99 10.53 27.73
N ARG A 348 24.00 10.01 26.50
CA ARG A 348 25.20 9.42 25.88
C ARG A 348 26.29 10.46 25.63
N GLU A 349 25.92 11.64 25.14
CA GLU A 349 26.83 12.77 24.93
C GLU A 349 27.42 13.27 26.26
N TYR A 350 26.59 13.37 27.31
CA TYR A 350 27.06 13.76 28.64
C TYR A 350 28.06 12.74 29.22
N ILE A 351 27.75 11.45 29.14
CA ILE A 351 28.69 10.38 29.57
C ILE A 351 30.01 10.47 28.81
N GLN A 352 29.96 10.79 27.50
CA GLN A 352 31.17 10.93 26.70
C GLN A 352 32.03 12.14 27.11
N MET A 353 31.41 13.24 27.52
CA MET A 353 32.11 14.46 27.94
C MET A 353 32.61 14.40 29.39
N HIS A 354 31.82 13.85 30.31
CA HIS A 354 32.06 13.93 31.76
C HIS A 354 32.46 12.59 32.39
N GLY A 355 32.29 11.46 31.68
CA GLY A 355 32.63 10.12 32.18
C GLY A 355 31.68 9.57 33.24
N VAL A 356 30.62 10.31 33.60
CA VAL A 356 29.66 9.95 34.66
C VAL A 356 28.23 10.00 34.09
N GLU A 357 27.33 9.18 34.62
CA GLU A 357 25.90 9.26 34.28
C GLU A 357 25.28 10.57 34.80
N PRO A 358 24.53 11.32 33.97
CA PRO A 358 23.91 12.57 34.39
C PRO A 358 22.77 12.33 35.38
N SER A 359 22.65 13.22 36.36
CA SER A 359 21.49 13.30 37.25
C SER A 359 20.21 13.66 36.49
N VAL A 360 19.04 13.41 37.10
CA VAL A 360 17.76 13.69 36.44
C VAL A 360 17.56 15.20 36.21
N GLU A 361 18.09 16.01 37.13
CA GLU A 361 18.14 17.46 37.05
C GLU A 361 18.99 17.93 35.86
N GLU A 362 20.16 17.33 35.64
CA GLU A 362 21.02 17.63 34.49
C GLU A 362 20.39 17.18 33.17
N VAL A 363 19.75 16.01 33.14
CA VAL A 363 19.01 15.55 31.95
C VAL A 363 17.88 16.53 31.60
N ALA A 364 17.14 17.03 32.59
CA ALA A 364 16.07 18.01 32.39
C ALA A 364 16.63 19.31 31.79
N GLN A 365 17.76 19.81 32.31
CA GLN A 365 18.43 21.00 31.78
C GLN A 365 18.94 20.82 30.35
N LEU A 366 19.63 19.71 30.07
CA LEU A 366 20.18 19.41 28.74
C LEU A 366 19.09 19.27 27.67
N THR A 367 17.97 18.65 28.03
CA THR A 367 16.88 18.35 27.09
C THR A 367 15.76 19.39 27.08
N LYS A 368 15.87 20.44 27.92
CA LYS A 368 14.87 21.49 28.12
C LYS A 368 13.48 20.94 28.46
N LEU A 369 13.45 19.91 29.31
CA LEU A 369 12.23 19.29 29.80
C LEU A 369 11.95 19.73 31.24
N SER A 370 10.70 19.58 31.69
CA SER A 370 10.40 19.73 33.11
C SER A 370 11.06 18.60 33.91
N LEU A 371 11.36 18.87 35.19
CA LEU A 371 11.97 17.88 36.10
C LEU A 371 11.09 16.64 36.27
N GLU A 372 9.76 16.82 36.29
CA GLU A 372 8.80 15.73 36.37
C GLU A 372 8.76 14.88 35.09
N ASP A 373 8.77 15.53 33.92
CA ASP A 373 8.79 14.82 32.62
C ASP A 373 10.08 14.02 32.45
N ALA A 374 11.22 14.59 32.83
CA ALA A 374 12.51 13.91 32.79
C ALA A 374 12.52 12.67 33.70
N ARG A 375 12.00 12.77 34.94
CA ARG A 375 11.85 11.63 35.86
C ARG A 375 10.96 10.54 35.27
N CYS A 376 9.81 10.93 34.71
CA CYS A 376 8.88 9.99 34.08
C CYS A 376 9.53 9.25 32.91
N ILE A 377 10.21 9.98 32.03
CA ILE A 377 10.89 9.42 30.84
C ILE A 377 12.04 8.47 31.23
N VAL A 378 12.86 8.83 32.21
CA VAL A 378 13.95 7.96 32.70
C VAL A 378 13.38 6.65 33.25
N LYS A 379 12.27 6.72 34.01
CA LYS A 379 11.58 5.53 34.54
C LYS A 379 11.02 4.65 33.41
N MET A 380 10.41 5.25 32.39
CA MET A 380 9.86 4.54 31.23
C MET A 380 10.91 3.95 30.29
N THR A 381 12.15 4.46 30.35
CA THR A 381 13.24 4.01 29.47
C THR A 381 13.78 2.64 29.90
N LYS A 382 13.66 2.29 31.18
CA LYS A 382 13.98 0.95 31.69
C LYS A 382 12.92 -0.03 31.18
N GLN A 383 13.31 -0.92 30.27
CA GLN A 383 12.47 -2.06 29.89
C GLN A 383 12.36 -3.01 31.09
N PRO A 384 11.18 -3.62 31.33
CA PRO A 384 11.02 -4.65 32.35
C PRO A 384 11.90 -5.87 32.09
#